data_AF-A0A7V6TG78-F1
#
_entry.id   AF-A0A7V6TG78-F1
#
_cell.length_a   1.000
_cell.length_b   1.000
_cell.length_c   1.000
_cell.angle_alpha   90.00
_cell.angle_beta   90.00
_cell.angle_gamma   90.00
#
_symmetry.space_group_name_H-M   'P 1'
#
loop_
_entity.id
_entity.type
_entity.pdbx_description
1 polymer ?
#
loop_
_entity_poly.entity_id
_entity_poly.type
_entity_poly.pdbx_seq_one_letter_code
_entity_poly.pdbx_strand_id
1 'polypeptide(L)'
;MKHQGFVKALYWAFALFLVGMNVIPLGKADSSLSSNKVSFLRLDYLVHAVIMLGFAWVYLLAKCLGAHIFSTKEKLKLILFIFLFALMLEPLQLLVPWRTFNPLDLFANLIGAAVASVFVLIVR
;
A
#
# COMPACT_ATOMS: atom_id res chain seq x y z
N MET A 1 5.72 -15.00 21.23
CA MET A 1 6.27 -15.32 19.89
C MET A 1 5.37 -16.21 19.00
N LYS A 2 4.21 -16.69 19.47
CA LYS A 2 3.36 -17.64 18.72
C LYS A 2 2.86 -17.14 17.34
N HIS A 3 2.75 -15.82 17.16
CA HIS A 3 2.19 -15.21 15.95
C HIS A 3 3.23 -14.63 14.96
N GLN A 4 4.53 -14.82 15.23
CA GLN A 4 5.61 -14.23 14.44
C GLN A 4 5.56 -14.63 12.96
N GLY A 5 5.39 -15.92 12.66
CA GLY A 5 5.30 -16.41 11.28
C GLY A 5 4.06 -15.88 10.55
N PHE A 6 2.91 -15.90 11.22
CA PHE A 6 1.64 -15.43 10.66
C PHE A 6 1.69 -13.94 10.28
N VAL A 7 2.14 -13.07 11.17
CA VAL A 7 2.20 -11.63 10.92
C VAL A 7 3.16 -11.30 9.76
N LYS A 8 4.31 -11.97 9.71
CA LYS A 8 5.26 -11.79 8.59
C LYS A 8 4.65 -12.27 7.27
N ALA A 9 4.01 -13.44 7.27
CA ALA A 9 3.32 -13.95 6.09
C ALA A 9 2.24 -12.98 5.61
N LEU A 10 1.44 -12.42 6.53
CA LEU A 10 0.41 -11.44 6.21
C LEU A 10 1.00 -10.15 5.61
N TYR A 11 2.09 -9.63 6.18
CA TYR A 11 2.76 -8.45 5.66
C TYR A 11 3.26 -8.65 4.22
N TRP A 12 3.93 -9.78 3.96
CA TRP A 12 4.44 -10.10 2.63
C TRP A 12 3.34 -10.48 1.64
N ALA A 13 2.28 -11.16 2.09
CA ALA A 13 1.10 -11.44 1.27
C ALA A 13 0.40 -10.15 0.86
N PHE A 14 0.28 -9.19 1.78
CA PHE A 14 -0.27 -7.86 1.47
C PHE A 14 0.61 -7.10 0.47
N ALA A 15 1.93 -7.12 0.64
CA ALA A 15 2.87 -6.53 -0.31
C ALA A 15 2.73 -7.15 -1.71
N LEU A 16 2.67 -8.49 -1.80
CA LEU A 16 2.48 -9.20 -3.06
C LEU A 16 1.12 -8.91 -3.68
N PHE A 17 0.07 -8.81 -2.86
CA PHE A 17 -1.26 -8.41 -3.30
C PHE A 17 -1.25 -7.04 -3.98
N LEU A 18 -0.56 -6.04 -3.41
CA LEU A 18 -0.43 -4.71 -4.04
C LEU A 18 0.22 -4.78 -5.42
N VAL A 19 1.29 -5.57 -5.56
CA VAL A 19 1.95 -5.80 -6.86
C VAL A 19 0.98 -6.45 -7.84
N GLY A 20 0.29 -7.52 -7.43
CA GLY A 20 -0.68 -8.23 -8.26
C GLY A 20 -1.82 -7.31 -8.73
N MET A 21 -2.38 -6.51 -7.83
CA MET A 21 -3.45 -5.56 -8.15
C MET A 21 -3.00 -4.46 -9.13
N ASN A 22 -1.72 -4.10 -9.12
CA ASN A 22 -1.16 -3.12 -10.06
C ASN A 22 -0.99 -3.71 -11.48
N VAL A 23 -0.69 -5.01 -11.58
CA VAL A 23 -0.44 -5.67 -12.87
C VAL A 23 -1.72 -6.22 -13.51
N ILE A 24 -2.64 -6.78 -12.72
CA ILE A 24 -3.81 -7.47 -13.26
C ILE A 24 -4.77 -6.45 -13.90
N PRO A 25 -5.19 -6.67 -15.17
CA PRO A 25 -6.22 -5.85 -15.80
C PRO A 25 -7.59 -6.23 -15.23
N LEU A 26 -8.04 -5.50 -14.23
CA LEU A 26 -9.37 -5.68 -13.64
C LEU A 26 -10.48 -4.99 -14.46
N GLY A 27 -10.14 -4.36 -15.59
CA GLY A 27 -11.02 -3.42 -16.31
C GLY A 27 -11.49 -3.89 -17.70
N LYS A 28 -12.55 -4.69 -17.72
CA LYS A 28 -13.67 -4.55 -18.70
C LYS A 28 -15.02 -4.33 -17.99
N ALA A 29 -15.03 -4.07 -16.68
CA ALA A 29 -16.24 -3.88 -15.89
C ALA A 29 -16.35 -2.40 -15.46
N ASP A 30 -17.40 -1.76 -15.96
CA ASP A 30 -18.02 -0.50 -15.51
C ASP A 30 -17.11 0.72 -15.30
N SER A 31 -17.28 1.68 -16.21
CA SER A 31 -16.82 3.07 -16.14
C SER A 31 -17.38 3.87 -14.94
N SER A 32 -17.97 3.24 -13.94
CA SER A 32 -18.60 3.89 -12.78
C SER A 32 -17.58 4.51 -11.83
N LEU A 33 -16.40 3.90 -11.64
CA LEU A 33 -15.32 4.49 -10.84
C LEU A 33 -14.69 5.73 -11.53
N SER A 34 -14.61 5.74 -12.86
CA SER A 34 -14.05 6.88 -13.60
C SER A 34 -15.09 7.99 -13.88
N SER A 35 -16.39 7.68 -13.77
CA SER A 35 -17.49 8.60 -14.09
C SER A 35 -18.02 9.39 -12.89
N ASN A 36 -17.66 9.03 -11.65
CA ASN A 36 -18.03 9.80 -10.46
C ASN A 36 -17.13 11.03 -10.33
N LYS A 37 -17.39 12.05 -11.17
CA LYS A 37 -16.77 13.38 -11.13
C LYS A 37 -17.34 14.23 -10.00
N VAL A 38 -17.23 13.79 -8.75
CA VAL A 38 -17.32 14.73 -7.62
C VAL A 38 -15.97 15.46 -7.57
N SER A 39 -15.85 16.49 -8.41
CA SER A 39 -14.81 17.54 -8.45
C SER A 39 -13.38 17.14 -8.02
N PHE A 40 -12.46 17.01 -8.97
CA PHE A 40 -11.01 16.84 -8.81
C PHE A 40 -10.48 15.56 -8.13
N LEU A 41 -11.25 14.87 -7.29
CA LEU A 41 -10.88 13.60 -6.67
C LEU A 41 -11.59 12.45 -7.38
N ARG A 42 -10.93 11.88 -8.40
CA ARG A 42 -11.33 10.56 -8.87
C ARG A 42 -11.16 9.57 -7.70
N LEU A 43 -12.14 8.68 -7.52
CA LEU A 43 -12.17 7.74 -6.38
C LEU A 43 -10.96 6.80 -6.38
N ASP A 44 -10.37 6.55 -7.55
CA ASP A 44 -9.13 5.79 -7.70
C ASP A 44 -7.96 6.41 -6.91
N TYR A 45 -7.78 7.74 -6.94
CA TYR A 45 -6.72 8.41 -6.18
C TYR A 45 -6.87 8.18 -4.67
N LEU A 46 -8.10 8.19 -4.18
CA LEU A 46 -8.37 7.88 -2.78
C LEU A 46 -8.03 6.41 -2.47
N VAL A 47 -8.38 5.48 -3.36
CA VAL A 47 -8.04 4.05 -3.21
C VAL A 47 -6.52 3.87 -3.14
N HIS A 48 -5.76 4.53 -4.00
CA HIS A 48 -4.29 4.53 -3.97
C HIS A 48 -3.72 4.98 -2.62
N ALA A 49 -4.23 6.08 -2.07
CA ALA A 49 -3.77 6.55 -0.76
C ALA A 49 -4.19 5.62 0.38
N VAL A 50 -5.45 5.17 0.40
CA VAL A 50 -6.02 4.35 1.48
C VAL A 50 -5.40 2.96 1.51
N ILE A 51 -5.14 2.35 0.35
CA ILE A 51 -4.61 0.98 0.31
C ILE A 51 -3.20 0.91 0.94
N MET A 52 -2.40 1.98 0.83
CA MET A 52 -1.08 2.05 1.49
C MET A 52 -1.18 1.97 3.02
N LEU A 53 -2.32 2.36 3.63
CA LEU A 53 -2.56 2.21 5.06
C LEU A 53 -2.62 0.74 5.49
N GLY A 54 -2.86 -0.20 4.58
CA GLY A 54 -2.83 -1.64 4.87
C GLY A 54 -1.53 -2.09 5.52
N PHE A 55 -0.39 -1.50 5.15
CA PHE A 55 0.89 -1.78 5.82
C PHE A 55 0.88 -1.37 7.30
N ALA A 56 0.31 -0.20 7.62
CA ALA A 56 0.18 0.27 9.00
C ALA A 56 -0.81 -0.60 9.80
N TRP A 57 -1.89 -1.08 9.19
CA TRP A 57 -2.84 -2.00 9.83
C TRP A 57 -2.21 -3.35 10.18
N VAL A 58 -1.43 -3.93 9.27
CA VAL A 58 -0.70 -5.19 9.56
C VAL A 58 0.33 -4.96 10.68
N TYR A 59 0.99 -3.80 10.71
CA TYR A 59 1.89 -3.43 11.81
C TYR A 59 1.16 -3.26 13.14
N LEU A 60 0.00 -2.60 13.16
CA LEU A 60 -0.81 -2.47 14.37
C LEU A 60 -1.23 -3.85 14.91
N LEU A 61 -1.70 -4.73 14.02
CA LEU A 61 -2.01 -6.12 14.38
C LEU A 61 -0.79 -6.85 14.96
N ALA A 62 0.40 -6.64 14.37
CA ALA A 62 1.64 -7.19 14.91
C ALA A 62 1.86 -6.77 16.38
N LYS A 63 1.61 -5.50 16.70
CA LYS A 63 1.77 -4.97 18.06
C LYS A 63 0.72 -5.53 19.02
N CYS A 64 -0.54 -5.62 18.60
CA CYS A 64 -1.59 -6.26 19.39
C CYS A 64 -1.28 -7.74 19.71
N LEU A 65 -0.58 -8.44 18.82
CA LEU A 65 -0.20 -9.86 18.99
C LEU A 65 1.18 -10.07 19.64
N GLY A 66 1.87 -9.00 20.08
CA GLY A 66 3.23 -9.08 20.63
C GLY A 66 4.24 -9.68 19.64
N ALA A 67 4.07 -9.36 18.36
CA ALA A 67 4.89 -9.83 17.24
C ALA A 67 5.69 -8.70 16.59
N HIS A 68 6.66 -9.09 15.76
CA HIS A 68 7.52 -8.17 15.03
C HIS A 68 7.62 -8.60 13.57
N ILE A 69 7.40 -7.65 12.66
CA ILE A 69 7.59 -7.86 11.21
C ILE A 69 9.09 -7.96 10.92
N PHE A 70 9.89 -7.05 11.49
CA PHE A 70 11.35 -7.04 11.36
C PHE A 70 12.04 -7.16 12.72
N SER A 71 13.16 -7.88 12.77
CA SER A 71 13.90 -8.16 14.01
C SER A 71 14.68 -6.96 14.57
N THR A 72 15.11 -6.04 13.72
CA THR A 72 15.93 -4.88 14.11
C THR A 72 15.49 -3.63 13.38
N LYS A 73 15.55 -2.47 14.06
CA LYS A 73 15.15 -1.16 13.53
C LYS A 73 13.78 -1.21 12.82
N GLU A 74 12.82 -1.89 13.45
CA GLU A 74 11.55 -2.29 12.82
C GLU A 74 10.80 -1.12 12.18
N LYS A 75 10.56 -0.04 12.95
CA LYS A 75 9.85 1.15 12.46
C LYS A 75 10.53 1.77 11.24
N LEU A 76 11.85 1.92 11.28
CA LEU A 76 12.62 2.48 10.16
C LEU A 76 12.51 1.60 8.91
N LYS A 77 12.65 0.28 9.06
CA LYS A 77 12.51 -0.65 7.93
C LYS A 77 11.10 -0.63 7.35
N LEU A 78 10.07 -0.60 8.19
CA LEU A 78 8.68 -0.49 7.74
C LEU A 78 8.46 0.78 6.93
N ILE A 79 8.87 1.94 7.45
CA ILE A 79 8.73 3.22 6.76
C ILE A 79 9.46 3.18 5.41
N LEU A 80 10.70 2.69 5.39
CA LEU A 80 11.48 2.56 4.15
C LEU A 80 10.77 1.65 3.14
N PHE A 81 10.24 0.50 3.57
CA PHE A 81 9.50 -0.42 2.70
C PHE A 81 8.20 0.18 2.18
N ILE A 82 7.43 0.88 3.03
CA ILE A 82 6.19 1.54 2.63
C ILE A 82 6.44 2.58 1.55
N PHE A 83 7.47 3.44 1.73
CA PHE A 83 7.85 4.44 0.72
C PHE A 83 8.42 3.81 -0.55
N LEU A 84 9.22 2.75 -0.43
CA LEU A 84 9.71 2.00 -1.59
C LEU A 84 8.53 1.46 -2.42
N PHE A 85 7.53 0.86 -1.78
CA PHE A 85 6.32 0.40 -2.48
C PHE A 85 5.54 1.55 -3.11
N ALA A 86 5.30 2.65 -2.38
CA ALA A 86 4.60 3.80 -2.94
C ALA A 86 5.29 4.35 -4.20
N LEU A 87 6.63 4.39 -4.20
CA LEU A 87 7.43 4.83 -5.33
C LEU A 87 7.49 3.83 -6.47
N MET A 88 7.44 2.52 -6.20
CA MET A 88 7.63 1.48 -7.21
C MET A 88 6.34 1.02 -7.88
N LEU A 89 5.19 1.09 -7.20
CA LEU A 89 3.93 0.57 -7.75
C LEU A 89 3.55 1.27 -9.06
N GLU A 90 3.67 2.59 -9.13
CA GLU A 90 3.28 3.32 -10.33
C GLU A 90 4.29 3.14 -11.49
N PRO A 91 5.61 3.25 -11.30
CA PRO A 91 6.59 2.92 -12.35
C PRO A 91 6.54 1.47 -12.82
N LEU A 92 6.12 0.52 -11.98
CA LEU A 92 5.92 -0.88 -12.39
C LEU A 92 4.93 -0.99 -13.55
N GLN A 93 3.94 -0.09 -13.63
CA GLN A 93 2.97 -0.07 -14.73
C GLN A 93 3.60 0.21 -16.09
N LEU A 94 4.76 0.86 -16.15
CA LEU A 94 5.51 1.05 -17.40
C LEU A 94 5.98 -0.28 -18.01
N LEU A 95 6.10 -1.33 -17.20
CA LEU A 95 6.45 -2.68 -17.63
C LEU A 95 5.23 -3.54 -18.02
N VAL A 96 4.02 -3.01 -17.83
CA VAL A 96 2.76 -3.73 -18.05
C VAL A 96 2.06 -3.13 -19.28
N PRO A 97 1.98 -3.83 -20.42
CA PRO A 97 1.56 -3.25 -21.71
C PRO A 97 0.17 -2.61 -21.75
N TRP A 98 -0.72 -3.00 -20.85
CA TRP A 98 -2.11 -2.52 -20.75
C TRP A 98 -2.35 -1.53 -19.60
N ARG A 99 -1.28 -1.06 -18.94
CA ARG A 99 -1.33 -0.02 -17.90
C ARG A 99 -0.55 1.21 -18.37
N THR A 100 -0.85 2.35 -17.77
CA THR A 100 -0.24 3.63 -18.11
C THR A 100 0.16 4.33 -16.83
N PHE A 101 1.41 4.78 -16.77
CA PHE A 101 1.91 5.58 -15.65
C PHE A 101 1.09 6.86 -15.46
N ASN A 102 0.61 7.08 -14.25
CA ASN A 102 -0.14 8.25 -13.84
C ASN A 102 0.56 8.94 -12.64
N PRO A 103 1.13 10.15 -12.84
CA PRO A 103 1.77 10.89 -11.75
C PRO A 103 0.86 11.15 -10.53
N LEU A 104 -0.45 11.32 -10.74
CA LEU A 104 -1.38 11.56 -9.64
C LEU A 104 -1.57 10.32 -8.76
N ASP A 105 -1.53 9.12 -9.34
CA ASP A 105 -1.59 7.86 -8.59
C ASP A 105 -0.32 7.66 -7.76
N LEU A 106 0.85 8.02 -8.32
CA LEU A 106 2.10 8.05 -7.58
C LEU A 106 2.04 9.02 -6.38
N PHE A 107 1.55 10.25 -6.57
CA PHE A 107 1.38 11.21 -5.48
C PHE A 107 0.41 10.70 -4.42
N ALA A 108 -0.70 10.07 -4.82
CA ALA A 108 -1.65 9.48 -3.90
C ALA A 108 -1.03 8.35 -3.07
N ASN A 109 -0.26 7.45 -3.70
CA ASN A 109 0.49 6.40 -2.99
C ASN A 109 1.46 7.01 -1.96
N LEU A 110 2.18 8.09 -2.33
CA LEU A 110 3.11 8.78 -1.44
C LEU A 110 2.42 9.44 -0.25
N ILE A 111 1.25 10.06 -0.45
CA ILE A 111 0.44 10.60 0.65
C ILE A 111 -0.01 9.47 1.59
N GLY A 112 -0.50 8.37 1.03
CA GLY A 112 -0.86 7.17 1.80
C GLY A 112 0.31 6.61 2.61
N ALA A 113 1.50 6.55 2.00
CA ALA A 113 2.74 6.12 2.66
C ALA A 113 3.16 7.05 3.81
N ALA A 114 3.03 8.36 3.62
CA ALA A 114 3.32 9.34 4.68
C ALA A 114 2.38 9.16 5.87
N VAL A 115 1.07 9.02 5.62
CA VAL A 115 0.07 8.78 6.68
C VAL A 115 0.31 7.44 7.38
N ALA A 116 0.55 6.36 6.63
CA ALA A 116 0.89 5.06 7.18
C ALA A 116 2.15 5.11 8.07
N SER A 117 3.16 5.88 7.65
CA SER A 117 4.40 6.07 8.41
C SER A 117 4.16 6.80 9.73
N VAL A 118 3.29 7.81 9.75
CA VAL A 118 2.86 8.47 10.99
C VAL A 118 2.22 7.45 11.94
N PHE A 119 1.33 6.59 11.46
CA PHE A 119 0.75 5.51 12.27
C PHE A 119 1.82 4.58 12.85
N VAL A 120 2.78 4.13 12.02
CA VAL A 120 3.89 3.28 12.48
C VAL A 120 4.72 3.96 13.58
N LEU A 121 4.92 5.28 13.49
CA LEU A 121 5.68 6.04 14.48
C LEU A 121 4.94 6.17 15.82
N ILE A 122 3.65 6.50 15.80
CA ILE A 122 2.87 6.74 17.03
C ILE A 122 2.51 5.46 17.78
N VAL A 123 2.35 4.33 17.07
CA VAL A 123 2.04 3.04 17.69
C VAL A 123 3.26 2.53 18.45
N ARG A 124 3.06 2.21 19.73
CA ARG A 124 4.09 1.71 20.64
C ARG A 124 4.27 0.20 20.53
#